data_AF-A0AAW2JTA1-F1
#
_entry.id   AF-A0AAW2JTA1-F1
#
_cell.length_a   1.000
_cell.length_b   1.000
_cell.length_c   1.000
_cell.angle_alpha   90.00
_cell.angle_beta   90.00
_cell.angle_gamma   90.00
#
_symmetry.space_group_name_H-M   'P 1'
#
loop_
_entity.id
_entity.type
_entity.pdbx_description
1 polymer ?
#
loop_
_entity_poly.entity_id
_entity_poly.type
_entity_poly.pdbx_seq_one_letter_code
_entity_poly.pdbx_strand_id
1 'polypeptide(L)'
;MAKGFWLLQLLFRPMLSAHNNFRAKPTDVILSTMPKSGTTWLKALTFSISNRNVFPIDQTPLLTSTPHMLVPFLEFNVYCEQEDPDLENIPPSENFRNSHAFPNPS
;
A
#
# COMPACT_ATOMS: atom_id res chain seq x y z
N MET A 1 -1.42 -19.13 -12.54
CA MET A 1 -0.10 -19.04 -11.89
C MET A 1 0.55 -17.75 -12.38
N ALA A 2 0.99 -16.88 -11.48
CA ALA A 2 1.67 -15.63 -11.84
C ALA A 2 3.12 -15.73 -11.37
N LYS A 3 4.10 -15.71 -12.29
CA LYS A 3 5.54 -15.83 -11.97
C LYS A 3 5.88 -16.95 -10.96
N GLY A 4 5.20 -18.10 -11.02
CA GLY A 4 5.42 -19.24 -10.11
C GLY A 4 4.61 -19.26 -8.81
N PHE A 5 3.73 -18.27 -8.57
CA PHE A 5 2.97 -18.16 -7.31
C PHE A 5 1.47 -18.39 -7.46
N TRP A 6 0.86 -18.83 -6.35
CA TRP A 6 -0.58 -18.91 -6.16
C TRP A 6 -1.11 -17.57 -5.68
N LEU A 7 -1.95 -16.94 -6.51
CA LEU A 7 -2.60 -15.68 -6.20
C LEU A 7 -4.11 -15.89 -6.26
N LEU A 8 -4.84 -15.19 -5.39
CA LEU A 8 -6.29 -15.09 -5.53
C LEU A 8 -6.62 -14.53 -6.91
N GLN A 9 -7.49 -15.20 -7.68
CA GLN A 9 -7.76 -14.85 -9.09
C GLN A 9 -8.15 -13.38 -9.27
N LEU A 10 -8.91 -12.83 -8.32
CA LEU A 10 -9.32 -11.42 -8.33
C LEU A 10 -8.14 -10.43 -8.30
N LEU A 11 -7.01 -10.82 -7.69
CA LEU A 11 -5.84 -9.94 -7.56
C LEU A 11 -4.88 -10.00 -8.74
N PHE A 12 -5.10 -10.91 -9.71
CA PHE A 12 -4.16 -11.09 -10.82
C PHE A 12 -4.05 -9.87 -11.73
N ARG A 13 -5.19 -9.36 -12.23
CA ARG A 13 -5.18 -8.16 -13.08
C ARG A 13 -4.71 -6.92 -12.31
N PRO A 14 -5.23 -6.62 -11.11
CA PRO A 14 -4.79 -5.46 -10.35
C PRO A 14 -3.29 -5.48 -10.03
N MET A 15 -2.73 -6.65 -9.73
CA MET A 15 -1.30 -6.80 -9.46
C MET A 15 -0.45 -6.59 -10.72
N LEU A 16 -0.92 -7.03 -11.89
CA LEU A 16 -0.27 -6.74 -13.18
C LEU A 16 -0.31 -5.24 -13.52
N SER A 17 -1.47 -4.61 -13.35
CA SER A 17 -1.65 -3.18 -13.58
C SER A 17 -0.75 -2.36 -12.64
N ALA A 18 -0.72 -2.71 -11.35
CA ALA A 18 0.19 -2.10 -10.39
C ALA A 18 1.66 -2.28 -10.81
N HIS A 19 2.06 -3.48 -11.24
CA HIS A 19 3.43 -3.73 -11.67
C HIS A 19 3.86 -2.92 -12.90
N ASN A 20 2.95 -2.72 -13.85
CA ASN A 20 3.27 -2.07 -15.13
C ASN A 20 3.10 -0.55 -15.09
N ASN A 21 2.14 -0.04 -14.32
CA ASN A 21 1.71 1.35 -14.38
C ASN A 21 2.13 2.15 -13.14
N PHE A 22 2.52 1.51 -12.04
CA PHE A 22 2.95 2.23 -10.85
C PHE A 22 4.28 2.94 -11.08
N ARG A 23 4.27 4.28 -10.92
CA ARG A 23 5.45 5.14 -11.02
C ARG A 23 5.83 5.65 -9.63
N ALA A 24 6.85 5.03 -9.04
CA ALA A 24 7.33 5.42 -7.73
C ALA A 24 7.89 6.84 -7.73
N LYS A 25 7.47 7.66 -6.77
CA LYS A 25 8.06 8.96 -6.46
C LYS A 25 9.11 8.81 -5.37
N PRO A 26 10.11 9.72 -5.30
CA PRO A 26 11.11 9.71 -4.23
C PRO A 26 10.53 9.83 -2.80
N THR A 27 9.29 10.33 -2.67
CA THR A 27 8.57 10.47 -1.41
C THR A 27 7.66 9.28 -1.08
N ASP A 28 7.53 8.30 -1.99
CA ASP A 28 6.66 7.16 -1.78
C ASP A 28 7.28 6.15 -0.82
N VAL A 29 6.44 5.59 0.05
CA VAL A 29 6.82 4.51 0.96
C VAL A 29 5.96 3.29 0.65
N ILE A 30 6.61 2.22 0.18
CA ILE A 30 5.96 0.93 -0.08
C ILE A 30 6.30 -0.07 1.02
N LEU A 31 5.27 -0.53 1.72
CA LEU A 31 5.36 -1.65 2.64
C LEU A 31 5.19 -2.97 1.88
N SER A 32 6.26 -3.75 1.78
CA SER A 32 6.21 -5.09 1.18
C SER A 32 5.92 -6.14 2.26
N THR A 33 4.74 -6.76 2.22
CA THR A 33 4.29 -7.68 3.28
C THR A 33 3.68 -8.97 2.75
N MET A 34 3.89 -10.07 3.47
CA MET A 34 3.14 -11.29 3.22
C MET A 34 1.70 -11.16 3.77
N PRO A 35 0.69 -11.75 3.10
CA PRO A 35 -0.66 -11.79 3.64
C PRO A 35 -0.69 -12.40 5.04
N LYS A 36 -1.48 -11.79 5.94
CA LYS A 36 -1.73 -12.26 7.32
C LYS A 36 -0.51 -12.26 8.27
N SER A 37 0.61 -11.63 7.92
CA SER A 37 1.80 -11.54 8.78
C SER A 37 1.81 -10.31 9.72
N GLY A 38 0.66 -9.77 10.10
CA GLY A 38 0.57 -8.59 10.98
C GLY A 38 0.65 -7.24 10.27
N THR A 39 0.08 -7.12 9.07
CA THR A 39 0.08 -5.87 8.29
C THR A 39 -0.56 -4.68 9.01
N THR A 40 -1.54 -4.91 9.89
CA THR A 40 -2.26 -3.83 10.59
C THR A 40 -1.35 -3.05 11.54
N TRP A 41 -0.57 -3.77 12.36
CA TRP A 41 0.40 -3.14 13.26
C TRP A 41 1.49 -2.42 12.47
N LEU A 42 2.03 -3.05 11.43
CA LEU A 42 3.07 -2.44 10.60
C LEU A 42 2.58 -1.16 9.88
N LYS A 43 1.36 -1.18 9.35
CA LYS A 43 0.73 0.00 8.72
C LYS A 43 0.55 1.13 9.73
N ALA A 44 0.04 0.85 10.93
CA ALA A 44 -0.13 1.84 11.98
C ALA A 44 1.23 2.48 12.37
N LEU A 45 2.24 1.64 12.57
CA LEU A 45 3.57 2.08 13.01
C LEU A 45 4.27 2.93 11.95
N THR A 46 4.18 2.53 10.68
CA THR A 46 4.70 3.29 9.54
C THR A 46 4.02 4.65 9.40
N PHE A 47 2.68 4.67 9.49
CA PHE A 47 1.91 5.91 9.43
C PHE A 47 2.29 6.88 10.54
N SER A 48 2.38 6.38 11.79
CA SER A 48 2.77 7.18 12.95
C SER A 48 4.17 7.78 12.80
N ILE A 49 5.16 6.99 12.41
CA ILE A 49 6.55 7.49 12.26
C ILE A 49 6.63 8.58 11.20
N SER A 50 5.95 8.38 10.08
CA SER A 50 6.05 9.28 8.93
C SER A 50 5.29 10.58 9.14
N ASN A 51 4.17 10.54 9.87
CA ASN A 51 3.32 11.70 10.12
C ASN A 51 3.49 12.31 11.53
N ARG A 52 4.51 11.91 12.29
CA ARG A 52 4.74 12.38 13.67
C ARG A 52 4.87 13.91 13.84
N ASN A 53 5.27 14.61 12.79
CA ASN A 53 5.41 16.07 12.77
C ASN A 53 4.17 16.77 12.17
N VAL A 54 3.23 16.00 11.63
CA VAL A 54 2.01 16.49 10.98
C VAL A 54 0.84 16.39 11.95
N PHE A 55 0.72 15.26 12.64
CA PHE A 55 -0.34 15.01 13.62
C PHE A 55 0.23 14.84 15.03
N PRO A 56 -0.26 15.61 16.01
CA PRO A 56 -0.07 15.30 17.43
C PRO A 56 -0.58 13.90 17.79
N ILE A 57 -0.01 13.29 18.83
CA ILE A 57 -0.37 11.92 19.28
C ILE A 57 -1.87 11.79 19.62
N ASP A 58 -2.47 12.83 20.18
CA ASP A 58 -3.87 12.89 20.59
C ASP A 58 -4.84 13.25 19.46
N GLN A 59 -4.32 13.61 18.29
CA GLN A 59 -5.10 14.05 17.12
C GLN A 59 -4.77 13.24 15.86
N THR A 60 -4.11 12.08 16.04
CA THR A 60 -3.74 11.22 14.92
C THR A 60 -4.98 10.56 14.28
N PRO A 61 -5.06 10.50 12.94
CA PRO A 61 -6.11 9.78 12.23
C PRO A 61 -6.24 8.29 12.63
N LEU A 62 -5.21 7.69 13.24
CA LEU A 62 -5.28 6.33 13.77
C LEU A 62 -6.30 6.16 14.92
N LEU A 63 -6.74 7.24 15.55
CA LEU A 63 -7.77 7.20 16.60
C LEU A 63 -9.18 7.06 16.03
N THR A 64 -9.40 7.47 14.78
CA THR A 64 -10.73 7.52 14.14
C THR A 64 -10.83 6.62 12.91
N SER A 65 -9.70 6.19 12.35
CA SER A 65 -9.62 5.40 11.11
C SER A 65 -8.76 4.16 11.28
N THR A 66 -9.08 3.11 10.51
CA THR A 66 -8.25 1.89 10.53
C THR A 66 -6.94 2.10 9.76
N PRO A 67 -5.83 1.44 10.15
CA PRO A 67 -4.56 1.53 9.42
C PRO A 67 -4.64 1.10 7.94
N HIS A 68 -5.64 0.29 7.59
CA HIS A 68 -5.88 -0.13 6.21
C HIS A 68 -6.42 1.00 5.33
N MET A 69 -7.13 1.98 5.91
CA MET A 69 -7.58 3.19 5.21
C MET A 69 -6.43 4.19 5.02
N LEU A 70 -5.56 4.30 6.03
CA LEU A 70 -4.45 5.27 6.03
C LEU A 70 -3.25 4.80 5.20
N VAL A 71 -3.05 3.48 5.08
CA VAL A 71 -2.03 2.88 4.23
C VAL A 71 -2.70 1.86 3.30
N PRO A 72 -3.31 2.31 2.20
CA PRO A 72 -4.07 1.45 1.31
C PRO A 72 -3.18 0.40 0.61
N PHE A 73 -3.77 -0.76 0.29
CA PHE A 73 -3.11 -1.76 -0.53
C PHE A 73 -3.02 -1.28 -1.98
N LEU A 74 -1.84 -1.39 -2.59
CA LEU A 74 -1.62 -0.95 -3.96
C LEU A 74 -2.50 -1.76 -4.93
N GLU A 75 -2.45 -3.08 -4.84
CA GLU A 75 -3.17 -3.95 -5.77
C GLU A 75 -4.69 -3.87 -5.52
N PHE A 76 -5.12 -3.85 -4.26
CA PHE A 76 -6.54 -3.96 -3.92
C PHE A 76 -7.28 -2.61 -3.84
N ASN A 77 -6.67 -1.57 -3.28
CA ASN A 77 -7.35 -0.28 -3.10
C ASN A 77 -7.09 0.71 -4.24
N VAL A 78 -6.01 0.54 -5.00
CA VAL A 78 -5.62 1.49 -6.07
C VAL A 78 -5.90 0.90 -7.45
N TYR A 79 -5.49 -0.34 -7.70
CA TYR A 79 -5.56 -0.96 -9.04
C TYR A 79 -6.72 -1.94 -9.25
N CYS A 80 -7.60 -2.14 -8.27
CA CYS A 80 -8.66 -3.16 -8.39
C CYS A 80 -9.77 -2.77 -9.38
N GLU A 81 -10.08 -1.48 -9.48
CA GLU A 81 -11.16 -0.97 -10.35
C GLU A 81 -10.63 -0.15 -11.54
N GLN A 82 -9.39 0.35 -11.45
CA GLN A 82 -8.76 1.19 -12.46
C GLN A 82 -7.37 0.68 -12.82
N GLU A 83 -7.11 0.45 -14.11
CA GLU A 83 -5.82 -0.06 -14.57
C GLU A 83 -4.70 0.99 -14.51
N ASP A 84 -5.05 2.27 -14.66
CA ASP A 84 -4.12 3.40 -14.60
C ASP A 84 -4.75 4.56 -13.79
N PRO A 85 -4.69 4.50 -12.45
CA PRO A 85 -5.17 5.57 -11.59
C PRO A 85 -4.19 6.75 -11.60
N ASP A 86 -4.72 7.97 -11.60
CA ASP A 86 -3.89 9.18 -11.47
C ASP A 86 -3.33 9.28 -10.05
N LEU A 87 -2.05 8.95 -9.91
CA LEU A 87 -1.29 9.07 -8.66
C LEU A 87 -0.38 10.31 -8.65
N GLU A 88 -0.38 11.15 -9.70
CA GLU A 88 0.56 12.26 -9.85
C GLU A 88 0.27 13.39 -8.84
N ASN A 89 -0.99 13.59 -8.48
CA ASN A 89 -1.45 14.72 -7.67
C ASN A 89 -1.77 14.39 -6.19
N ILE A 90 -1.28 13.26 -5.68
CA ILE A 90 -1.51 12.85 -4.28
C ILE A 90 -0.62 13.67 -3.34
N PRO A 91 -1.17 14.19 -2.21
CA PRO A 91 -0.37 14.93 -1.24
C PRO A 91 0.67 14.01 -0.56
N PRO A 92 1.86 14.52 -0.20
CA PRO A 92 2.92 13.71 0.40
C PRO A 92 2.52 12.94 1.68
N SER A 93 1.57 13.47 2.45
CA SER A 93 1.01 12.82 3.65
C SER A 93 0.23 11.54 3.34
N GLU A 94 -0.12 11.30 2.08
CA GLU A 94 -0.91 10.16 1.61
C GLU A 94 -0.13 9.23 0.67
N ASN A 95 1.19 9.40 0.53
CA ASN A 95 2.05 8.60 -0.35
C ASN A 95 2.48 7.22 0.22
N PHE A 96 1.71 6.70 1.18
CA PHE A 96 1.95 5.39 1.80
C PHE A 96 1.11 4.32 1.11
N ARG A 97 1.76 3.26 0.65
CA ARG A 97 1.07 2.12 0.05
C ARG A 97 1.61 0.81 0.61
N ASN A 98 0.77 -0.20 0.70
CA ASN A 98 1.20 -1.56 1.01
C ASN A 98 1.09 -2.43 -0.24
N SER A 99 2.14 -3.14 -0.59
CA SER A 99 2.13 -4.13 -1.66
C SER A 99 2.40 -5.51 -1.08
N HIS A 100 1.76 -6.53 -1.63
CA HIS A 100 2.11 -7.89 -1.26
C HIS A 100 3.45 -8.27 -1.88
N ALA A 101 4.40 -8.67 -1.03
CA ALA A 101 5.72 -9.08 -1.47
C ALA A 101 5.60 -10.24 -2.46
N PHE A 102 6.18 -10.08 -3.66
CA PHE A 102 6.54 -11.23 -4.48
C PHE A 102 7.78 -11.86 -3.85
N PRO A 103 7.78 -13.16 -3.54
CA PRO A 103 9.03 -13.85 -3.26
C PRO A 103 9.88 -13.78 -4.53
N ASN A 104 11.14 -13.37 -4.38
CA ASN A 104 12.07 -13.34 -5.50
C ASN A 104 12.27 -14.79 -5.99
N PRO A 105 12.14 -15.11 -7.29
CA PRO A 105 12.53 -16.43 -7.76
C PRO A 105 14.04 -16.56 -7.59
N SER A 106 14.45 -17.46 -6.69
CA SER A 106 15.81 -17.96 -6.55
C SER A 106 16.27 -18.66 -7.82
#